data_AF-A0A7S3BPN3-F1
#
_entry.id   AF-A0A7S3BPN3-F1
#
_cell.length_a   1.000
_cell.length_b   1.000
_cell.length_c   1.000
_cell.angle_alpha   90.00
_cell.angle_beta   90.00
_cell.angle_gamma   90.00
#
_symmetry.space_group_name_H-M   'P 1'
#
loop_
_entity.id
_entity.type
_entity.pdbx_description
1 polymer ?
#
loop_
_entity_poly.entity_id
_entity_poly.type
_entity_poly.pdbx_seq_one_letter_code
_entity_poly.pdbx_strand_id
1 'polypeptide(L)'
;WYNGHPDAFTAAGGHESVHDVIADALRGGGGGGCDTATVVGAGNVALDLARMLISSPHALAATDTAPRALEALRDSVVRRVVMLVRRGPAAAAFTPKELREVLGMEGVAVCIDPTQTDDALLTD
;
A
#
# COMPACT_ATOMS: atom_id res chain seq x y z
N TRP A 1 1.14 -11.56 -11.13
CA TRP A 1 1.52 -11.04 -9.80
C TRP A 1 2.48 -12.05 -9.20
N TYR A 2 3.59 -11.60 -8.62
CA TYR A 2 4.62 -12.47 -8.04
C TYR A 2 4.74 -12.12 -6.56
N ASN A 3 4.53 -13.10 -5.70
CA ASN A 3 4.46 -12.92 -4.24
C ASN A 3 5.82 -13.07 -3.54
N GLY A 4 6.91 -12.91 -4.30
CA GLY A 4 8.24 -13.26 -3.83
C GLY A 4 8.48 -14.76 -3.84
N HIS A 5 9.74 -15.15 -3.60
CA HIS A 5 10.09 -16.53 -3.34
C HIS A 5 9.73 -16.83 -1.87
N PRO A 6 9.00 -17.93 -1.57
CA PRO A 6 8.58 -18.24 -0.20
C PRO A 6 9.78 -18.34 0.77
N ASP A 7 10.93 -18.79 0.28
CA ASP A 7 12.13 -18.96 1.11
C ASP A 7 12.88 -17.65 1.40
N ALA A 8 12.50 -16.53 0.77
CA ALA A 8 13.12 -15.22 1.05
C ALA A 8 12.87 -14.78 2.50
N PHE A 9 11.82 -15.27 3.13
CA PHE A 9 11.40 -14.89 4.49
C PHE A 9 12.06 -15.74 5.57
N THR A 10 12.47 -16.97 5.24
CA THR A 10 13.17 -17.88 6.15
C THR A 10 14.62 -17.45 6.37
N ALA A 11 15.25 -16.85 5.35
CA ALA A 11 16.65 -16.41 5.40
C ALA A 11 16.87 -15.10 6.19
N ALA A 12 15.80 -14.35 6.49
CA ALA A 12 15.88 -12.98 7.01
C ALA A 12 15.79 -12.84 8.55
N GLY A 13 15.78 -13.94 9.32
CA GLY A 13 15.97 -13.85 10.78
C GLY A 13 14.89 -14.44 11.69
N GLY A 14 14.39 -15.65 11.39
CA GLY A 14 13.68 -16.47 12.40
C GLY A 14 12.15 -16.34 12.44
N HIS A 15 11.52 -15.65 11.48
CA HIS A 15 10.06 -15.68 11.32
C HIS A 15 9.62 -16.98 10.64
N GLU A 16 8.62 -17.67 11.20
CA GLU A 16 8.08 -18.93 10.66
C GLU A 16 7.20 -18.74 9.42
N SER A 17 6.74 -17.50 9.14
CA SER A 17 5.82 -17.18 8.05
C SER A 17 6.02 -15.77 7.48
N VAL A 18 5.80 -15.61 6.16
CA VAL A 18 5.71 -14.30 5.48
C VAL A 18 4.70 -13.36 6.14
N HIS A 19 3.61 -13.91 6.69
CA HIS A 19 2.59 -13.12 7.36
C HIS A 19 3.11 -12.47 8.64
N ASP A 20 4.02 -13.15 9.36
CA ASP A 20 4.59 -12.62 10.60
C ASP A 20 5.62 -11.54 10.31
N VAL A 21 6.38 -11.70 9.21
CA VAL A 21 7.27 -10.65 8.69
C VAL A 21 6.46 -9.41 8.32
N ILE A 22 5.35 -9.56 7.59
CA ILE A 22 4.49 -8.45 7.21
C ILE A 22 3.88 -7.79 8.47
N ALA A 23 3.39 -8.57 9.43
CA ALA A 23 2.81 -8.03 10.65
C ALA A 23 3.84 -7.27 11.50
N ASP A 24 5.08 -7.76 11.59
CA ASP A 24 6.16 -7.05 12.29
C ASP A 24 6.55 -5.75 11.59
N ALA A 25 6.65 -5.78 10.25
CA ALA A 25 6.91 -4.59 9.45
C ALA A 25 5.79 -3.55 9.61
N LEU A 26 4.52 -3.97 9.63
CA LEU A 26 3.38 -3.09 9.86
C LEU A 26 3.43 -2.45 11.25
N ARG A 27 3.92 -3.16 12.28
CA ARG A 27 4.15 -2.61 13.63
C ARG A 27 5.36 -1.69 13.73
N GLY A 28 6.13 -1.53 12.64
CA GLY A 28 7.26 -0.61 12.54
C GLY A 28 8.65 -1.25 12.57
N GLY A 29 8.75 -2.58 12.70
CA GLY A 29 10.02 -3.32 12.75
C GLY A 29 10.86 -3.05 14.01
N GLY A 30 11.58 -4.06 14.50
CA GLY A 30 12.30 -4.07 15.78
C GLY A 30 13.45 -3.05 16.00
N GLY A 31 13.52 -1.93 15.29
CA GLY A 31 14.63 -0.97 15.39
C GLY A 31 14.34 0.51 15.09
N GLY A 32 13.09 0.89 14.79
CA GLY A 32 12.75 2.30 14.53
C GLY A 32 11.53 2.41 13.63
N GLY A 33 10.36 2.62 14.24
CA GLY A 33 9.04 2.59 13.59
C GLY A 33 8.98 3.39 12.30
N CYS A 34 8.89 2.70 11.17
CA CYS A 34 8.62 3.33 9.87
C CYS A 34 7.11 3.42 9.66
N ASP A 35 6.58 4.64 9.67
CA ASP A 35 5.17 4.93 9.37
C ASP A 35 4.87 4.98 7.86
N THR A 36 5.88 4.70 7.03
CA THR A 36 5.80 4.84 5.58
C THR A 36 6.00 3.49 4.91
N ALA A 37 5.06 3.12 4.04
CA ALA A 37 5.16 1.97 3.16
C ALA A 37 5.37 2.41 1.71
N THR A 38 6.22 1.70 0.96
CA THR A 38 6.42 1.94 -0.47
C THR A 38 5.81 0.81 -1.27
N VAL A 39 4.88 1.13 -2.16
CA VAL A 39 4.29 0.18 -3.11
C VAL A 39 4.90 0.42 -4.48
N VAL A 40 5.57 -0.60 -5.02
CA VAL A 40 6.17 -0.54 -6.35
C VAL A 40 5.19 -1.06 -7.39
N GLY A 41 4.69 -0.18 -8.24
CA GLY A 41 3.75 -0.54 -9.29
C GLY A 41 2.77 0.57 -9.63
N ALA A 42 2.26 0.52 -10.86
CA ALA A 42 1.31 1.50 -11.39
C ALA A 42 0.00 0.86 -11.88
N GLY A 43 -0.39 -0.30 -11.33
CA GLY A 43 -1.60 -1.03 -11.72
C GLY A 43 -2.66 -1.05 -10.61
N ASN A 44 -3.85 -1.57 -10.89
CA ASN A 44 -4.94 -1.67 -9.91
C ASN A 44 -4.51 -2.36 -8.61
N VAL A 45 -3.76 -3.47 -8.70
CA VAL A 45 -3.25 -4.20 -7.52
C VAL A 45 -2.40 -3.29 -6.62
N ALA A 46 -1.63 -2.38 -7.19
CA ALA A 46 -0.83 -1.44 -6.42
C ALA A 46 -1.73 -0.43 -5.66
N LEU A 47 -2.81 0.03 -6.29
CA LEU A 47 -3.80 0.88 -5.63
C LEU A 47 -4.57 0.12 -4.54
N ASP A 48 -4.93 -1.15 -4.77
CA ASP A 48 -5.59 -1.98 -3.76
C ASP A 48 -4.69 -2.21 -2.55
N LEU A 49 -3.39 -2.47 -2.76
CA LEU A 49 -2.42 -2.53 -1.66
C LEU A 49 -2.33 -1.21 -0.91
N ALA A 50 -2.28 -0.07 -1.62
CA ALA A 50 -2.27 1.23 -0.98
C ALA A 50 -3.51 1.47 -0.12
N ARG A 51 -4.70 1.13 -0.65
CA ARG A 51 -5.98 1.21 0.07
C ARG A 51 -5.97 0.34 1.31
N MET A 52 -5.54 -0.91 1.20
CA MET A 52 -5.47 -1.83 2.35
C MET A 52 -4.55 -1.30 3.46
N LEU A 53 -3.41 -0.69 3.09
CA LEU A 53 -2.43 -0.18 4.06
C LEU A 53 -2.86 1.12 4.74
N ILE A 54 -3.63 1.98 4.06
CA ILE A 54 -3.99 3.32 4.56
C ILE A 54 -5.43 3.40 5.09
N SER A 55 -6.29 2.44 4.76
CA SER A 55 -7.68 2.42 5.23
C SER A 55 -7.74 2.27 6.75
N SER A 56 -8.73 2.91 7.37
CA SER A 56 -8.95 2.70 8.79
C SER A 56 -9.31 1.23 9.06
N PRO A 57 -8.77 0.62 10.14
CA PRO A 57 -9.13 -0.75 10.51
C PRO A 57 -10.63 -0.94 10.74
N HIS A 58 -11.36 0.12 11.15
CA HIS A 58 -12.81 0.08 11.30
C HIS A 58 -13.51 -0.11 9.94
N ALA A 59 -13.10 0.62 8.91
CA ALA A 59 -13.66 0.46 7.57
C ALA A 59 -13.37 -0.93 6.99
N LEU A 60 -12.16 -1.45 7.20
CA LEU A 60 -11.78 -2.80 6.76
C LEU A 60 -12.51 -3.90 7.53
N ALA A 61 -12.86 -3.67 8.80
CA ALA A 61 -13.64 -4.62 9.60
C ALA A 61 -15.09 -4.80 9.10
N ALA A 62 -15.59 -3.86 8.30
CA ALA A 62 -16.91 -3.95 7.67
C ALA A 62 -16.89 -4.71 6.34
N THR A 63 -15.73 -5.18 5.88
CA THR A 63 -15.56 -5.97 4.65
C THR A 63 -15.26 -7.43 4.96
N ASP A 64 -15.05 -8.25 3.93
CA ASP A 64 -14.62 -9.65 4.02
C ASP A 64 -13.10 -9.81 4.23
N THR A 65 -12.43 -8.78 4.77
CA THR A 65 -11.00 -8.82 5.08
C THR A 65 -10.68 -9.98 6.02
N ALA A 66 -9.67 -10.79 5.66
CA ALA A 66 -9.26 -11.93 6.47
C ALA A 66 -8.89 -11.50 7.91
N PRO A 67 -9.35 -12.22 8.96
CA PRO A 67 -9.12 -11.83 10.35
C PRO A 67 -7.65 -11.57 10.70
N ARG A 68 -6.73 -12.42 10.23
CA ARG A 68 -5.29 -12.26 10.44
C ARG A 68 -4.74 -10.97 9.83
N ALA A 69 -5.22 -10.59 8.64
CA ALA A 69 -4.79 -9.35 8.00
C ALA A 69 -5.36 -8.14 8.74
N LEU A 70 -6.61 -8.21 9.18
CA LEU A 70 -7.26 -7.15 9.95
C LEU A 70 -6.56 -6.93 11.31
N GLU A 71 -6.17 -7.99 12.01
CA GLU A 71 -5.37 -7.89 13.24
C GLU A 71 -4.03 -7.20 13.00
N ALA A 72 -3.28 -7.62 11.97
CA ALA A 72 -2.01 -6.97 11.64
C ALA A 72 -2.17 -5.50 11.25
N LEU A 73 -3.25 -5.15 10.53
CA LEU A 73 -3.54 -3.77 10.12
C LEU A 73 -4.05 -2.90 11.27
N ARG A 74 -4.68 -3.46 12.31
CA ARG A 74 -5.06 -2.73 13.53
C ARG A 74 -3.85 -2.20 14.28
N ASP A 75 -2.78 -2.98 14.32
CA ASP A 75 -1.53 -2.61 14.99
C ASP A 75 -0.56 -1.86 14.06
N SER A 76 -0.98 -1.58 12.82
CA SER A 76 -0.14 -0.91 11.84
C SER A 76 0.17 0.53 12.24
N VAL A 77 1.45 0.89 12.18
CA VAL A 77 1.91 2.27 12.33
C VAL A 77 1.94 3.03 11.01
N VAL A 78 1.63 2.38 9.88
CA VAL A 78 1.68 3.00 8.56
C VAL A 78 0.65 4.12 8.44
N ARG A 79 1.12 5.34 8.13
CA ARG A 79 0.33 6.56 7.89
C ARG A 79 0.61 7.18 6.52
N ARG A 80 1.59 6.67 5.79
CA ARG A 80 1.94 7.15 4.45
C ARG A 80 2.21 5.97 3.53
N VAL A 81 1.61 6.01 2.35
CA VAL A 81 1.93 5.08 1.26
C VAL A 81 2.54 5.87 0.11
N VAL A 82 3.74 5.49 -0.29
CA VAL A 82 4.44 6.05 -1.45
C VAL A 82 4.29 5.10 -2.63
N MET A 83 3.69 5.58 -3.70
CA MET A 83 3.57 4.83 -4.95
C MET A 83 4.81 5.05 -5.80
N LEU A 84 5.68 4.03 -5.91
CA LEU A 84 6.86 4.09 -6.76
C LEU A 84 6.53 3.50 -8.15
N VAL A 85 6.53 4.37 -9.14
CA VAL A 85 6.23 4.02 -10.54
C VAL A 85 7.47 4.22 -11.40
N ARG A 86 7.78 3.23 -12.25
CA ARG A 86 8.98 3.27 -13.11
C ARG A 86 8.87 4.20 -14.33
N ARG A 87 7.65 4.64 -14.67
CA ARG A 87 7.32 5.48 -15.83
C ARG A 87 6.31 6.54 -15.39
N GLY A 88 6.17 7.60 -16.17
CA GLY A 88 5.24 8.70 -15.87
C GLY A 88 3.76 8.31 -15.91
N PRO A 89 2.86 9.24 -15.51
CA PRO A 89 1.43 8.98 -15.33
C PRO A 89 0.72 8.40 -16.57
N ALA A 90 1.09 8.85 -17.77
CA ALA A 90 0.54 8.35 -19.03
C ALA A 90 0.75 6.84 -19.26
N ALA A 91 1.73 6.23 -18.55
CA ALA A 91 2.04 4.81 -18.64
C ALA A 91 1.51 3.99 -17.45
N ALA A 92 0.68 4.61 -16.60
CA ALA A 92 -0.04 3.93 -15.54
C ALA A 92 -1.03 2.92 -16.12
N ALA A 93 -1.13 1.77 -15.45
CA ALA A 93 -1.99 0.65 -15.82
C ALA A 93 -3.21 0.52 -14.89
N PHE A 94 -3.35 1.40 -13.89
CA PHE A 94 -4.58 1.46 -13.10
C PHE A 94 -5.70 2.08 -13.92
N THR A 95 -6.94 1.70 -13.60
CA THR A 95 -8.11 2.26 -14.28
C THR A 95 -8.54 3.58 -13.62
N PRO A 96 -9.24 4.48 -14.35
CA PRO A 96 -9.82 5.68 -13.76
C PRO A 96 -10.81 5.41 -12.64
N LYS A 97 -11.46 4.24 -12.63
CA LYS A 97 -12.34 3.81 -11.52
C LYS A 97 -11.53 3.64 -10.24
N GLU A 98 -10.49 2.82 -10.28
CA GLU A 98 -9.67 2.53 -9.08
C GLU A 98 -8.95 3.78 -8.56
N LEU A 99 -8.48 4.65 -9.47
CA LEU A 99 -7.92 5.94 -9.05
C LEU A 99 -8.95 6.82 -8.32
N ARG A 100 -10.18 6.91 -8.84
CA ARG A 100 -11.26 7.68 -8.19
C ARG A 100 -11.62 7.13 -6.81
N GLU A 101 -11.59 5.81 -6.62
CA GLU A 101 -11.82 5.21 -5.30
C GLU A 101 -10.77 5.67 -4.28
N VAL A 102 -9.49 5.75 -4.67
CA VAL A 102 -8.42 6.26 -3.80
C VAL A 102 -8.58 7.75 -3.52
N LEU A 103 -8.89 8.56 -4.54
CA LEU A 103 -9.12 9.99 -4.39
C LEU A 103 -10.33 10.33 -3.50
N GLY A 104 -11.31 9.41 -3.41
CA GLY A 104 -12.51 9.57 -2.59
C GLY A 104 -12.42 9.03 -1.17
N MET A 105 -11.26 8.53 -0.74
CA MET A 105 -11.11 7.97 0.60
C MET A 105 -11.18 9.04 1.69
N GLU A 106 -12.06 8.84 2.67
CA GLU A 106 -12.17 9.73 3.82
C GLU A 106 -10.90 9.65 4.70
N GLY A 107 -10.40 10.81 5.11
CA GLY A 107 -9.22 10.90 5.98
C GLY A 107 -7.87 10.63 5.28
N VAL A 108 -7.86 10.48 3.95
CA VAL A 108 -6.64 10.26 3.16
C VAL A 108 -6.43 11.41 2.19
N ALA A 109 -5.23 12.01 2.22
CA ALA A 109 -4.82 13.01 1.24
C ALA A 109 -3.95 12.36 0.16
N VAL A 110 -4.35 12.49 -1.10
CA VAL A 110 -3.53 12.07 -2.24
C VAL A 110 -2.68 13.24 -2.71
N CYS A 111 -1.37 13.10 -2.60
CA CYS A 111 -0.41 14.10 -3.05
C CYS A 111 0.29 13.61 -4.31
N ILE A 112 0.25 14.42 -5.37
CA ILE A 112 0.99 14.20 -6.59
C ILE A 112 1.96 15.37 -6.73
N ASP A 113 3.24 15.08 -6.94
CA ASP A 113 4.22 16.12 -7.21
C ASP A 113 3.90 16.73 -8.59
N PRO A 114 3.62 18.05 -8.66
CA PRO A 114 3.24 18.69 -9.92
C PRO A 114 4.35 18.58 -10.98
N THR A 115 5.62 18.41 -10.58
CA THR A 115 6.74 18.21 -11.52
C THR A 115 6.72 16.83 -12.19
N GLN A 116 5.89 15.89 -11.69
CA GLN A 116 5.73 14.55 -12.24
C GLN A 116 4.48 14.37 -13.10
N THR A 117 3.65 15.41 -13.18
CA THR A 117 2.51 15.49 -14.10
C THR A 117 2.85 16.40 -15.27
N ASP A 118 2.44 16.00 -16.46
CA ASP A 118 2.41 16.91 -17.61
C ASP A 118 1.18 17.81 -17.45
N ASP A 119 1.32 19.13 -17.58
CA ASP A 119 0.23 20.11 -17.40
C ASP A 119 -0.98 19.77 -18.31
N ALA A 120 -0.73 19.10 -19.44
CA ALA A 120 -1.74 18.64 -20.40
C ALA A 120 -2.67 17.53 -19.88
N LEU A 121 -2.37 16.89 -18.74
CA LEU A 121 -3.18 15.81 -18.15
C LEU A 121 -4.14 16.29 -17.05
N LEU A 122 -4.08 17.57 -16.65
CA LEU A 122 -4.91 18.16 -15.60
C LEU A 122 -6.07 19.01 -16.14
N THR A 123 -6.14 19.20 -17.46
CA THR A 123 -7.26 19.86 -18.14
C THR A 123 -8.15 18.80 -18.78
N ASP A 124 -9.19 18.38 -18.06
CA ASP A 124 -10.54 18.04 -18.55
C ASP A 124 -11.45 17.55 -17.40
#